data_AF-A0AAU9CR73-F1
#
_entry.id   AF-A0AAU9CR73-F1
#
_cell.length_a   1.000
_cell.length_b   1.000
_cell.length_c   1.000
_cell.angle_alpha   90.00
_cell.angle_beta   90.00
_cell.angle_gamma   90.00
#
_symmetry.space_group_name_H-M   'P 1'
#
loop_
_entity.id
_entity.type
_entity.pdbx_description
1 polymer ?
#
loop_
_entity_poly.entity_id
_entity_poly.type
_entity_poly.pdbx_seq_one_letter_code
_entity_poly.pdbx_strand_id
1 'polypeptide(L)'
;MTEADQLFFDQIAEAAAQDDALRDVAKANPLEKFQLVFQQALESLFIERMELNEELFSEFMGNQEMQNLIAKTLGSQVYTRLQRHNDR
;
A
#
# COMPACT_ATOMS: atom_id res chain seq x y z
N MET A 1 1.06 -11.39 -13.51
CA MET A 1 1.15 -11.55 -12.06
C MET A 1 1.18 -13.02 -11.72
N THR A 2 2.19 -13.41 -10.97
CA THR A 2 2.37 -14.72 -10.35
C THR A 2 1.57 -14.81 -9.03
N GLU A 3 1.49 -16.00 -8.45
CA GLU A 3 0.92 -16.19 -7.10
C GLU A 3 1.76 -15.50 -6.02
N ALA A 4 3.09 -15.48 -6.18
CA ALA A 4 3.99 -14.77 -5.28
C ALA A 4 3.75 -13.25 -5.29
N ASP A 5 3.47 -12.66 -6.46
CA ASP A 5 3.12 -11.24 -6.56
C ASP A 5 1.82 -10.93 -5.81
N GLN A 6 0.80 -11.77 -5.98
CA GLN A 6 -0.49 -11.60 -5.31
C GLN A 6 -0.31 -11.67 -3.78
N LEU A 7 0.38 -12.69 -3.29
CA LEU A 7 0.64 -12.84 -1.86
C LEU A 7 1.46 -11.67 -1.30
N PHE A 8 2.43 -11.16 -2.06
CA PHE A 8 3.23 -10.01 -1.67
C PHE A 8 2.36 -8.75 -1.49
N PHE A 9 1.50 -8.46 -2.47
CA PHE A 9 0.59 -7.33 -2.38
C PHE A 9 -0.44 -7.47 -1.25
N ASP A 10 -0.94 -8.68 -1.00
CA ASP A 10 -1.86 -8.95 0.11
C ASP A 10 -1.19 -8.68 1.47
N GLN A 11 0.06 -9.11 1.66
CA GLN A 11 0.83 -8.83 2.87
C GLN A 11 1.09 -7.34 3.07
N ILE A 12 1.41 -6.60 2.00
CA ILE A 12 1.58 -5.14 2.05
C ILE A 12 0.26 -4.46 2.43
N ALA A 13 -0.86 -4.86 1.79
CA ALA A 13 -2.17 -4.28 2.08
C ALA A 13 -2.59 -4.54 3.53
N GLU A 14 -2.30 -5.73 4.06
CA GLU A 14 -2.58 -6.09 5.45
C GLU A 14 -1.73 -5.26 6.42
N ALA A 15 -0.42 -5.16 6.19
CA ALA A 15 0.47 -4.34 7.02
C ALA A 15 0.03 -2.87 7.06
N ALA A 16 -0.30 -2.30 5.89
CA ALA A 16 -0.78 -0.93 5.80
C ALA A 16 -2.15 -0.71 6.46
N ALA A 17 -3.04 -1.71 6.47
CA ALA A 17 -4.34 -1.62 7.15
C ALA A 17 -4.22 -1.74 8.69
N GLN A 18 -3.13 -2.33 9.18
CA GLN A 18 -2.81 -2.43 10.60
C GLN A 18 -2.03 -1.22 11.13
N ASP A 19 -1.47 -0.39 10.25
CA ASP A 19 -0.76 0.84 10.62
C ASP A 19 -1.70 1.90 11.19
N ASP A 20 -1.47 2.27 12.46
CA ASP A 20 -2.30 3.23 13.19
C ASP A 20 -2.17 4.66 12.62
N ALA A 21 -1.00 5.05 12.11
CA ALA A 21 -0.80 6.37 11.51
C ALA A 21 -1.57 6.50 10.18
N LEU A 22 -1.53 5.46 9.34
CA LEU A 22 -2.36 5.42 8.12
C LEU A 22 -3.85 5.40 8.46
N ARG A 23 -4.25 4.70 9.52
CA ARG A 23 -5.63 4.70 10.00
C ARG A 23 -6.09 6.10 10.42
N ASP A 24 -5.29 6.83 11.20
CA ASP A 24 -5.62 8.19 11.62
C ASP A 24 -5.69 9.15 10.44
N VAL A 25 -4.77 9.04 9.49
CA VAL A 25 -4.80 9.82 8.25
C VAL A 25 -6.07 9.52 7.44
N ALA A 26 -6.44 8.24 7.30
CA ALA A 26 -7.65 7.84 6.57
C ALA A 26 -8.94 8.35 7.22
N LYS A 27 -8.99 8.42 8.55
CA LYS A 27 -10.13 8.98 9.30
C LYS A 27 -10.27 10.48 9.10
N ALA A 28 -9.16 11.21 9.14
CA ALA A 28 -9.15 12.67 9.09
C ALA A 28 -9.21 13.26 7.68
N ASN A 29 -8.97 12.45 6.64
CA ASN A 29 -8.75 12.95 5.28
C ASN A 29 -9.52 12.17 4.22
N PRO A 30 -9.92 12.83 3.12
CA PRO A 30 -10.42 12.14 1.93
C PRO A 30 -9.32 11.30 1.26
N LEU A 31 -9.73 10.35 0.43
CA LEU A 31 -8.85 9.41 -0.29
C LEU A 31 -7.68 10.10 -0.99
N GLU A 32 -7.90 11.24 -1.65
CA GLU A 32 -6.86 11.96 -2.41
C GLU A 32 -5.69 12.40 -1.53
N LYS A 33 -5.97 12.89 -0.30
CA LYS A 33 -4.92 13.28 0.65
C LYS A 33 -4.29 12.06 1.32
N PHE A 34 -5.09 11.03 1.60
CA PHE A 34 -4.58 9.76 2.11
C PHE A 34 -3.58 9.13 1.13
N GLN A 35 -3.87 9.14 -0.17
CA GLN A 35 -3.00 8.59 -1.22
C GLN A 35 -1.58 9.17 -1.20
N LEU A 36 -1.44 10.47 -0.90
CA LEU A 36 -0.12 11.12 -0.82
C LEU A 36 0.74 10.58 0.34
N VAL A 37 0.11 10.26 1.46
CA VAL A 37 0.79 9.67 2.63
C VAL A 37 1.03 8.18 2.39
N PHE A 38 0.04 7.50 1.81
CA PHE A 38 0.12 6.08 1.49
C PHE A 38 1.26 5.77 0.52
N GLN A 39 1.52 6.62 -0.47
CA GLN A 39 2.63 6.43 -1.41
C GLN A 39 3.98 6.33 -0.68
N GLN A 40 4.23 7.20 0.30
CA GLN A 40 5.47 7.18 1.09
C GLN A 40 5.56 5.94 2.00
N ALA A 41 4.44 5.55 2.60
CA ALA A 41 4.37 4.33 3.41
C ALA A 41 4.60 3.08 2.54
N LEU A 42 4.04 3.06 1.33
CA LEU A 42 4.16 1.93 0.40
C LEU A 42 5.61 1.69 -0.01
N GLU A 43 6.37 2.74 -0.33
CA GLU A 43 7.80 2.63 -0.63
C GLU A 43 8.57 2.00 0.54
N SER A 44 8.28 2.43 1.77
CA SER A 44 8.90 1.86 2.98
C SER A 44 8.54 0.38 3.15
N LEU A 45 7.27 0.02 2.95
CA LEU A 45 6.79 -1.37 3.05
C LEU A 45 7.43 -2.28 2.01
N PHE A 46 7.70 -1.77 0.81
CA PHE A 46 8.43 -2.48 -0.25
C PHE A 46 9.90 -2.71 0.13
N ILE A 47 10.58 -1.69 0.67
CA ILE A 47 11.99 -1.82 1.13
C ILE A 47 12.12 -2.86 2.24
N GLU A 48 11.23 -2.82 3.25
CA GLU A 48 11.20 -3.78 4.35
C GLU A 48 10.98 -5.23 3.90
N ARG A 49 10.37 -5.43 2.72
CA ARG A 49 9.97 -6.74 2.19
C ARG A 49 10.71 -7.11 0.91
N MET A 50 11.78 -6.39 0.57
CA MET A 50 12.55 -6.60 -0.66
C MET A 50 12.93 -8.07 -0.87
N GLU A 51 13.36 -8.77 0.19
CA GLU A 51 13.79 -10.18 0.12
C GLU A 51 12.64 -11.17 -0.18
N LEU A 52 11.38 -10.77 0.02
CA LEU A 52 10.23 -11.65 -0.20
C LEU A 52 9.84 -11.73 -1.69
N ASN A 53 10.19 -10.72 -2.48
CA ASN A 53 9.98 -10.70 -3.94
C ASN A 53 10.91 -9.67 -4.60
N GLU A 54 12.19 -10.05 -4.80
CA GLU A 54 13.23 -9.15 -5.34
C GLU A 54 12.94 -8.68 -6.78
N GLU A 55 12.32 -9.53 -7.59
CA GLU A 55 11.93 -9.19 -8.97
C GLU A 55 10.90 -8.07 -8.98
N LEU A 56 9.81 -8.25 -8.21
CA LEU A 56 8.76 -7.24 -8.11
C LEU A 56 9.25 -5.96 -7.44
N PHE A 57 10.13 -6.05 -6.44
CA PHE A 57 10.77 -4.87 -5.85
C PHE A 57 11.58 -4.10 -6.88
N SER A 58 12.41 -4.79 -7.67
CA SER A 58 13.25 -4.17 -8.69
C SER A 58 12.40 -3.49 -9.77
N GLU A 59 11.32 -4.14 -10.20
CA GLU A 59 10.37 -3.59 -11.17
C GLU A 59 9.66 -2.34 -10.61
N PHE A 60 9.18 -2.43 -9.36
CA PHE A 60 8.54 -1.32 -8.67
C PHE A 60 9.51 -0.13 -8.54
N MET A 61 10.71 -0.32 -7.99
CA MET A 61 11.67 0.77 -7.78
C MET A 61 12.22 1.36 -9.08
N GLY A 62 12.27 0.57 -10.15
CA GLY A 62 12.77 1.01 -11.46
C GLY A 62 11.74 1.74 -12.34
N ASN A 63 10.44 1.68 -12.01
CA ASN A 63 9.38 2.19 -12.88
C ASN A 63 8.39 3.09 -12.13
N GLN A 64 8.54 4.41 -12.29
CA GLN A 64 7.68 5.41 -11.64
C GLN A 64 6.20 5.30 -12.03
N GLU A 65 5.90 4.92 -13.28
CA GLU A 65 4.51 4.75 -13.74
C GLU A 65 3.85 3.58 -12.99
N MET A 66 4.58 2.47 -12.87
CA MET A 66 4.15 1.31 -12.09
C MET A 66 3.97 1.66 -10.62
N GLN A 67 4.90 2.40 -10.01
CA GLN A 67 4.76 2.85 -8.62
C GLN A 67 3.48 3.64 -8.41
N ASN A 68 3.22 4.62 -9.28
CA ASN A 68 2.04 5.47 -9.18
C ASN A 68 0.75 4.66 -9.34
N LEU A 69 0.72 3.72 -10.29
CA LEU A 69 -0.42 2.85 -10.54
C LEU A 69 -0.71 1.93 -9.34
N ILE A 70 0.34 1.28 -8.81
CA ILE A 70 0.25 0.37 -7.67
C ILE A 70 -0.15 1.14 -6.41
N ALA A 71 0.47 2.28 -6.12
CA ALA A 71 0.13 3.15 -5.00
C ALA A 71 -1.34 3.57 -5.05
N LYS A 72 -1.81 4.04 -6.21
CA LYS A 72 -3.22 4.42 -6.38
C LYS A 72 -4.16 3.25 -6.14
N THR A 73 -3.82 2.08 -6.68
CA THR A 73 -4.66 0.88 -6.60
C THR A 73 -4.72 0.34 -5.18
N LEU A 74 -3.58 0.07 -4.55
CA LEU A 74 -3.51 -0.43 -3.17
C LEU A 74 -4.01 0.60 -2.17
N GLY A 75 -3.66 1.87 -2.33
CA GLY A 75 -4.11 2.92 -1.43
C GLY A 75 -5.63 3.05 -1.39
N SER A 76 -6.31 2.86 -2.53
CA SER A 76 -7.78 2.87 -2.57
C SER A 76 -8.39 1.67 -1.86
N GLN A 77 -7.75 0.50 -1.98
CA GLN A 77 -8.16 -0.71 -1.28
C GLN A 77 -7.97 -0.59 0.24
N VAL A 78 -6.78 -0.17 0.68
CA VAL A 78 -6.44 -0.01 2.09
C VAL A 78 -7.33 1.06 2.73
N TYR A 79 -7.52 2.21 2.09
CA TYR A 79 -8.44 3.25 2.57
C TYR A 79 -9.86 2.71 2.78
N THR A 80 -10.39 1.94 1.82
CA THR A 80 -11.72 1.34 1.93
C THR A 80 -11.80 0.34 3.08
N ARG A 81 -10.75 -0.46 3.30
CA ARG A 81 -10.67 -1.39 4.45
C ARG A 81 -10.68 -0.62 5.76
N LEU A 82 -9.83 0.41 5.89
CA LEU A 82 -9.72 1.24 7.09
C LEU A 82 -11.03 1.94 7.45
N GLN A 83 -11.76 2.46 6.47
CA GLN A 83 -13.06 3.10 6.70
C GLN A 83 -14.11 2.11 7.21
N ARG A 84 -14.21 0.91 6.61
CA ARG A 84 -15.15 -0.13 7.08
C ARG A 84 -14.88 -0.62 8.50
N HIS A 85 -13.62 -0.59 8.95
CA HIS A 85 -13.26 -0.92 10.32
C HIS A 85 -13.63 0.18 11.32
N ASN A 86 -13.82 1.42 10.87
CA ASN A 86 -14.19 2.54 11.73
C ASN A 86 -15.71 2.63 11.98
N ASP A 87 -16.53 2.05 11.11
CA ASP A 87 -17.99 2.03 11.21
C ASP A 87 -18.54 0.94 12.18
N ARG A 88 -17.67 0.25 12.93
CA ARG A 88 -18.03 -0.84 13.85
C ARG A 88 -17.84 -0.48 15.31
#